data_AF-A0A7S0C3F3-F1
#
_entry.id   AF-A0A7S0C3F3-F1
#
_cell.length_a   1.000
_cell.length_b   1.000
_cell.length_c   1.000
_cell.angle_alpha   90.00
_cell.angle_beta   90.00
_cell.angle_gamma   90.00
#
_symmetry.space_group_name_H-M   'P 1'
#
loop_
_entity.id
_entity.type
_entity.pdbx_description
1 polymer ?
#
loop_
_entity_poly.entity_id
_entity_poly.type
_entity_poly.pdbx_seq_one_letter_code
_entity_poly.pdbx_strand_id
1 'polypeptide(L)'
;DLSIPLELPTTEWVISFDVGNKIPRPFEATVIRNLHHHNCKGIILGWAIPGTRRTNNVNSRTNGYIISLFKKLGYRYDERLSNKLRISKKRKLIADNSVMAFRRKVAEC
;
A
#
# COMPACT_ATOMS: atom_id res chain seq x y z
N ASP A 1 16.01 -0.17 -1.35
CA ASP A 1 15.23 -0.28 -2.60
C ASP A 1 14.07 -1.25 -2.35
N LEU A 2 12.83 -0.90 -2.71
CA LEU A 2 11.64 -1.75 -2.49
C LEU A 2 11.37 -2.73 -3.65
N SER A 3 12.09 -2.61 -4.76
CA SER A 3 11.96 -3.47 -5.95
C SER A 3 12.69 -4.82 -5.82
N ILE A 4 13.53 -4.97 -4.80
CA ILE A 4 14.25 -6.21 -4.45
C ILE A 4 13.72 -6.79 -3.14
N PRO A 5 13.81 -8.11 -2.91
CA PRO A 5 13.49 -8.68 -1.60
C PRO A 5 14.32 -8.01 -0.49
N LEU A 6 13.64 -7.56 0.55
CA LEU A 6 14.25 -6.99 1.75
C LEU A 6 14.25 -8.01 2.88
N GLU A 7 15.25 -7.94 3.75
CA GLU A 7 15.40 -8.76 4.95
C GLU A 7 15.57 -7.84 6.15
N LEU A 8 14.50 -7.10 6.48
CA LEU A 8 14.45 -6.18 7.62
C LEU A 8 13.77 -6.88 8.81
N PRO A 9 13.95 -6.39 10.05
CA PRO A 9 13.14 -6.85 11.17
C PRO A 9 11.64 -6.59 10.92
N THR A 10 10.80 -7.52 11.39
CA THR A 10 9.33 -7.35 11.34
C THR A 10 8.89 -6.25 12.31
N THR A 11 7.91 -5.45 11.91
CA THR A 11 7.28 -4.44 12.77
C THR A 11 5.78 -4.69 12.87
N GLU A 12 5.11 -4.04 13.83
CA GLU A 12 3.67 -4.17 13.95
C GLU A 12 2.92 -3.60 12.73
N TRP A 13 3.37 -2.44 12.24
CA TRP A 13 2.75 -1.73 11.13
C TRP A 13 3.79 -1.28 10.12
N VAL A 14 3.47 -1.46 8.85
CA VAL A 14 4.27 -0.94 7.73
C VAL A 14 3.50 0.17 7.03
N ILE A 15 4.21 1.24 6.66
CA ILE A 15 3.64 2.37 5.94
C ILE A 15 4.43 2.59 4.65
N SER A 16 3.74 2.75 3.53
CA SER A 16 4.36 3.08 2.24
C SER A 16 3.46 4.01 1.44
N PHE A 17 3.99 5.15 0.97
CA PHE A 17 3.23 6.14 0.20
C PHE A 17 3.93 6.46 -1.11
N ASP A 18 3.21 6.38 -2.21
CA ASP A 18 3.66 6.78 -3.55
C ASP A 18 4.95 6.08 -4.06
N VAL A 19 5.36 4.96 -3.44
CA VAL A 19 6.54 4.19 -3.85
C VAL A 19 6.19 3.15 -4.90
N GLY A 20 5.20 2.30 -4.63
CA GLY A 20 4.89 1.17 -5.50
C GLY A 20 4.43 1.58 -6.92
N ASN A 21 3.77 2.72 -7.06
CA ASN A 21 3.38 3.31 -8.35
C ASN A 21 4.57 3.85 -9.18
N LYS A 22 5.73 4.07 -8.56
CA LYS A 22 6.98 4.46 -9.25
C LYS A 22 7.83 3.26 -9.64
N ILE A 23 7.52 2.09 -9.11
CA ILE A 23 8.22 0.84 -9.40
C ILE A 23 7.54 0.16 -10.59
N PRO A 24 8.28 -0.25 -11.65
CA PRO A 24 7.71 -0.93 -12.81
C PRO A 24 6.92 -2.19 -12.43
N ARG A 25 5.87 -2.49 -13.21
CA ARG A 25 4.94 -3.60 -12.97
C ARG A 25 5.60 -4.97 -12.68
N PRO A 26 6.71 -5.36 -13.34
CA PRO A 26 7.38 -6.63 -13.05
C PRO A 26 7.82 -6.79 -11.59
N PHE A 27 8.11 -5.68 -10.89
CA PHE A 27 8.58 -5.69 -9.50
C PHE A 27 7.47 -5.42 -8.48
N GLU A 28 6.22 -5.28 -8.92
CA GLU A 28 5.07 -5.04 -8.03
C GLU A 28 4.93 -6.15 -6.98
N ALA A 29 5.08 -7.40 -7.41
CA ALA A 29 5.01 -8.55 -6.51
C ALA A 29 6.08 -8.46 -5.42
N THR A 30 7.29 -8.00 -5.74
CA THR A 30 8.37 -7.80 -4.78
C THR A 30 8.03 -6.72 -3.76
N VAL A 31 7.47 -5.59 -4.21
CA VAL A 31 6.99 -4.53 -3.30
C VAL A 31 5.95 -5.08 -2.35
N ILE A 32 4.96 -5.80 -2.85
CA ILE A 32 3.88 -6.37 -2.05
C ILE A 32 4.41 -7.44 -1.09
N ARG A 33 5.33 -8.31 -1.54
CA ARG A 33 6.05 -9.27 -0.68
C ARG A 33 6.78 -8.56 0.45
N ASN A 34 7.50 -7.48 0.16
CA ASN A 34 8.20 -6.72 1.20
C ASN A 34 7.23 -6.11 2.20
N LEU A 35 6.14 -5.49 1.76
CA LEU A 35 5.15 -4.94 2.69
C LEU A 35 4.53 -6.04 3.56
N HIS A 36 4.19 -7.18 2.95
CA HIS A 36 3.59 -8.33 3.63
C HIS A 36 4.54 -8.98 4.64
N HIS A 37 5.77 -9.27 4.24
CA HIS A 37 6.77 -9.98 5.03
C HIS A 37 7.18 -9.21 6.29
N HIS A 38 7.22 -7.87 6.23
CA HIS A 38 7.75 -7.04 7.32
C HIS A 38 6.68 -6.45 8.26
N ASN A 39 5.40 -6.87 8.18
CA ASN A 39 4.34 -6.38 9.07
C ASN A 39 3.65 -7.53 9.83
N CYS A 40 3.35 -7.30 11.11
CA CYS A 40 2.61 -8.25 11.95
C CYS A 40 1.14 -7.94 12.13
N LYS A 41 0.71 -6.68 12.12
CA LYS A 41 -0.68 -6.27 12.40
C LYS A 41 -1.36 -5.63 11.21
N GLY A 42 -0.65 -4.80 10.44
CA GLY A 42 -1.28 -4.12 9.32
C GLY A 42 -0.36 -3.27 8.46
N ILE A 43 -0.95 -2.74 7.39
CA ILE A 43 -0.27 -1.94 6.38
C ILE A 43 -1.10 -0.68 6.10
N ILE A 44 -0.44 0.47 6.02
CA ILE A 44 -1.00 1.69 5.45
C ILE A 44 -0.28 1.96 4.13
N LEU A 45 -1.04 2.05 3.05
CA LEU A 45 -0.53 2.12 1.69
C LEU A 45 -1.14 3.29 0.93
N GLY A 46 -0.33 4.11 0.30
CA GLY A 46 -0.76 5.06 -0.74
C GLY A 46 -0.29 4.57 -2.10
N TRP A 47 -1.23 4.37 -3.02
CA TRP A 47 -0.92 3.91 -4.38
C TRP A 47 -1.63 4.75 -5.43
N ALA A 48 -0.89 5.28 -6.41
CA ALA A 48 -1.47 6.16 -7.42
C ALA A 48 -2.62 5.50 -8.21
N ILE A 49 -3.71 6.25 -8.35
CA ILE A 49 -4.92 5.83 -9.08
C ILE A 49 -4.75 6.15 -10.58
N PRO A 50 -5.09 5.23 -11.50
CA PRO A 50 -5.06 5.48 -12.94
C PRO A 50 -5.90 6.71 -13.33
N GLY A 51 -5.49 7.42 -14.38
CA GLY A 51 -6.20 8.61 -14.88
C GLY A 51 -5.95 9.89 -14.07
N THR A 52 -5.20 9.83 -12.96
CA THR A 52 -4.70 11.05 -12.30
C THR A 52 -3.57 11.68 -13.12
N ARG A 53 -3.62 13.00 -13.32
CA ARG A 53 -2.71 13.78 -14.20
C ARG A 53 -1.24 13.86 -13.72
N ARG A 54 -0.80 12.94 -12.84
CA ARG A 54 0.57 12.91 -12.28
C ARG A 54 1.48 12.11 -13.22
N THR A 55 2.41 12.80 -13.87
CA THR A 55 3.17 12.38 -15.05
C THR A 55 4.36 11.44 -14.80
N ASN A 56 4.40 10.70 -13.69
CA ASN A 56 5.55 9.83 -13.36
C ASN A 56 5.18 8.50 -12.69
N ASN A 57 3.91 8.09 -12.75
CA ASN A 57 3.45 6.82 -12.20
C ASN A 57 3.48 5.73 -13.29
N VAL A 58 4.51 4.88 -13.26
CA VAL A 58 4.66 3.75 -14.21
C VAL A 58 3.76 2.57 -13.87
N ASN A 59 3.27 2.50 -12.63
CA ASN A 59 2.44 1.40 -12.13
C ASN A 59 1.23 1.88 -11.31
N SER A 60 0.40 2.73 -11.89
CA SER A 60 -0.88 3.10 -11.26
C SER A 60 -1.85 1.91 -11.21
N ARG A 61 -2.55 1.74 -10.08
CA ARG A 61 -3.53 0.65 -9.85
C ARG A 61 -4.80 1.19 -9.21
N THR A 62 -5.95 0.59 -9.54
CA THR A 62 -7.20 0.93 -8.88
C THR A 62 -7.17 0.45 -7.43
N ASN A 63 -7.89 1.13 -6.54
CA ASN A 63 -8.02 0.68 -5.15
C ASN A 63 -8.61 -0.74 -5.08
N GLY A 64 -9.58 -1.06 -5.94
CA GLY A 64 -10.17 -2.40 -6.01
C GLY A 64 -9.12 -3.49 -6.29
N TYR A 65 -8.18 -3.23 -7.20
CA TYR A 65 -7.07 -4.15 -7.47
C TYR A 65 -6.21 -4.38 -6.23
N ILE A 66 -5.71 -3.31 -5.60
CA ILE A 66 -4.84 -3.40 -4.43
C ILE A 66 -5.57 -4.07 -3.25
N ILE A 67 -6.84 -3.71 -3.01
CA ILE A 67 -7.67 -4.33 -1.98
C ILE A 67 -7.85 -5.82 -2.25
N SER A 68 -8.12 -6.22 -3.50
CA SER A 68 -8.26 -7.64 -3.85
C SER A 68 -6.97 -8.42 -3.62
N LEU A 69 -5.82 -7.81 -3.90
CA LEU A 69 -4.50 -8.40 -3.69
C LEU A 69 -4.23 -8.64 -2.21
N PHE A 70 -4.42 -7.63 -1.36
CA PHE A 70 -4.25 -7.80 0.10
C PHE A 70 -5.29 -8.75 0.72
N LYS A 71 -6.51 -8.81 0.19
CA LYS A 71 -7.50 -9.81 0.64
C LYS A 71 -7.00 -11.25 0.42
N LYS A 72 -6.35 -11.53 -0.72
CA LYS A 72 -5.74 -12.84 -1.01
C LYS A 72 -4.59 -13.18 -0.06
N LEU A 73 -3.88 -12.17 0.43
CA LEU A 73 -2.79 -12.29 1.41
C LEU A 73 -3.26 -12.34 2.87
N GLY A 74 -4.57 -12.51 3.14
CA GLY A 74 -5.09 -12.65 4.50
C GLY A 74 -5.40 -11.34 5.22
N TYR A 75 -5.55 -10.22 4.51
CA TYR A 75 -5.91 -8.94 5.11
C TYR A 75 -7.41 -8.62 5.00
N ARG A 76 -7.86 -7.70 5.86
CA ARG A 76 -9.12 -6.98 5.76
C ARG A 76 -8.81 -5.52 5.46
N TYR A 77 -9.55 -4.95 4.50
CA TYR A 77 -9.52 -3.51 4.26
C TYR A 77 -10.20 -2.78 5.43
N ASP A 78 -9.50 -1.82 6.03
CA ASP A 78 -10.01 -0.96 7.10
C ASP A 78 -10.48 0.36 6.49
N GLU A 79 -11.75 0.37 6.10
CA GLU A 79 -12.37 1.54 5.48
C GLU A 79 -12.41 2.75 6.43
N ARG A 80 -12.68 2.51 7.71
CA ARG A 80 -12.76 3.58 8.72
C ARG A 80 -11.43 4.28 8.88
N LEU A 81 -10.33 3.53 9.03
CA LEU A 81 -8.98 4.10 9.13
C LEU A 81 -8.57 4.76 7.82
N SER A 82 -8.87 4.15 6.66
CA SER A 82 -8.60 4.74 5.35
C SER A 82 -9.27 6.11 5.21
N ASN A 83 -10.56 6.22 5.56
CA ASN A 83 -11.30 7.47 5.50
C ASN A 83 -10.75 8.51 6.49
N LYS A 84 -10.39 8.11 7.71
CA LYS A 84 -9.73 9.02 8.67
C LYS A 84 -8.41 9.58 8.12
N LEU A 85 -7.59 8.74 7.49
CA LEU A 85 -6.31 9.17 6.90
C LEU A 85 -6.51 10.15 5.73
N ARG A 86 -7.54 9.92 4.89
CA ARG A 86 -7.91 10.81 3.77
C ARG A 86 -8.45 12.17 4.25
N ILE A 87 -9.17 12.21 5.37
CA ILE A 87 -9.74 13.45 5.91
C ILE A 87 -8.66 14.39 6.49
N SER A 88 -7.45 13.88 6.78
CA SER A 88 -6.32 14.72 7.23
C SER A 88 -5.72 15.56 6.07
N LYS A 89 -6.49 16.55 5.61
CA LYS A 89 -6.32 17.39 4.40
C LYS A 89 -5.07 18.30 4.33
N LYS A 90 -3.91 17.93 4.88
CA LYS A 90 -2.72 18.81 4.91
C LYS A 90 -1.62 18.52 3.89
N ARG A 91 -1.73 17.51 3.02
CA ARG A 91 -0.66 17.22 2.04
C ARG A 91 -1.19 16.97 0.63
N LYS A 92 -0.97 17.96 -0.26
CA LYS A 92 -1.08 17.90 -1.75
C LYS A 92 -0.28 16.77 -2.42
N LEU A 93 0.42 15.93 -1.65
CA LEU A 93 1.33 14.92 -2.15
C LEU A 93 0.66 13.59 -2.46
N ILE A 94 -0.47 13.29 -1.82
CA ILE A 94 -1.18 12.01 -1.97
C ILE A 94 -2.56 12.32 -2.54
N ALA A 95 -2.97 11.62 -3.60
CA ALA A 95 -4.31 11.81 -4.17
C ALA A 95 -5.38 11.49 -3.12
N ASP A 96 -6.44 12.29 -3.06
CA ASP A 96 -7.45 12.27 -1.98
C ASP A 96 -8.07 10.89 -1.69
N ASN A 97 -7.98 9.95 -2.63
CA ASN A 97 -8.51 8.60 -2.51
C ASN A 97 -7.47 7.46 -2.58
N SER A 98 -6.16 7.74 -2.70
CA SER A 98 -5.14 6.69 -2.88
C SER A 98 -4.67 6.01 -1.60
N VAL A 99 -4.96 6.59 -0.42
CA VAL A 99 -4.60 5.99 0.87
C VAL A 99 -5.57 4.86 1.22
N MET A 100 -5.03 3.72 1.59
CA MET A 100 -5.74 2.52 2.03
C MET A 100 -5.06 1.97 3.29
N ALA A 101 -5.85 1.51 4.25
CA ALA A 101 -5.38 0.81 5.43
C ALA A 101 -5.87 -0.64 5.39
N PHE A 102 -5.00 -1.55 5.81
CA PHE A 102 -5.23 -2.98 5.84
C PHE A 102 -4.84 -3.53 7.21
N ARG A 103 -5.66 -4.43 7.75
CA ARG A 103 -5.35 -5.21 8.96
C ARG A 103 -5.20 -6.67 8.60
N ARG A 104 -4.17 -7.34 9.10
CA ARG A 104 -4.10 -8.80 9.01
C ARG A 104 -5.27 -9.41 9.77
N LYS A 105 -5.86 -10.49 9.23
CA LYS A 105 -6.92 -11.24 9.92
C LYS A 105 -6.39 -11.94 11.17
N VAL A 106 -5.15 -12.43 11.09
CA VAL A 106 -4.40 -13.05 12.18
C VAL A 106 -3.04 -12.37 12.22
N ALA A 107 -2.63 -11.89 13.40
CA ALA A 107 -1.32 -11.25 13.53
C ALA A 107 -0.22 -12.30 13.39
N GLU A 108 0.82 -12.00 12.61
CA GLU A 108 1.88 -12.94 12.26
C GLU A 108 3.21 -12.18 12.14
N CYS A 109 4.12 -12.49 13.07
CA CYS A 109 5.53 -12.22 12.98
C CYS A 109 6.21 -13.60 12.83
#